data_AF-A0A3D9F6D1-F1
#
_entry.id   AF-A0A3D9F6D1-F1
#
_cell.length_a   1.000
_cell.length_b   1.000
_cell.length_c   1.000
_cell.angle_alpha   90.00
_cell.angle_beta   90.00
_cell.angle_gamma   90.00
#
_symmetry.space_group_name_H-M   'P 1'
#
loop_
_entity.id
_entity.type
_entity.pdbx_description
1 polymer ?
#
loop_
_entity_poly.entity_id
_entity_poly.type
_entity_poly.pdbx_seq_one_letter_code
_entity_poly.pdbx_strand_id
1 'polypeptide(L)' 'EWQSKTYHVLVLDDGFEHDGRHYTSLSQIARAITGAHWSGPRFFGLKKRKAPPKRGKANG' A
#
# COMPACT_ATOMS: atom_id res chain seq x y z
N GLU A 1 4.63 -9.57 -22.42
CA GLU A 1 5.15 -10.21 -21.21
C GLU A 1 5.29 -9.15 -20.12
N TRP A 2 4.45 -9.16 -19.09
CA TRP A 2 4.57 -8.18 -18.01
C TRP A 2 5.68 -8.65 -17.08
N GLN A 3 6.83 -7.99 -17.18
CA GLN A 3 8.05 -8.35 -16.48
C GLN A 3 7.76 -8.63 -15.01
N SER A 4 8.09 -9.85 -14.58
CA SER A 4 8.01 -10.34 -13.21
C SER A 4 8.97 -9.56 -12.30
N LYS A 5 8.72 -8.27 -12.09
CA LYS A 5 9.47 -7.44 -11.17
C LYS A 5 8.85 -7.62 -9.79
N THR A 6 9.59 -8.26 -8.90
CA THR A 6 9.22 -8.35 -7.49
C THR A 6 9.44 -6.99 -6.86
N TYR A 7 8.35 -6.34 -6.42
CA TYR A 7 8.43 -5.09 -5.67
C TYR A 7 8.33 -5.40 -4.18
N HIS A 8 9.38 -5.05 -3.43
CA HIS A 8 9.39 -5.18 -1.98
C HIS A 8 8.77 -3.93 -1.34
N VAL A 9 7.79 -4.15 -0.46
CA VAL A 9 7.17 -3.12 0.36
C VAL A 9 7.32 -3.51 1.81
N LEU A 10 7.97 -2.68 2.60
CA LEU A 10 8.06 -2.84 4.04
C LEU A 10 6.85 -2.17 4.67
N VAL A 11 6.22 -2.85 5.62
CA VAL A 11 5.16 -2.26 6.45
C VAL A 11 5.81 -1.71 7.71
N LEU A 12 5.70 -0.41 7.90
CA LEU A 12 6.17 0.30 9.08
C LEU A 12 4.98 0.61 10.00
N ASP A 13 5.25 0.99 11.24
CA ASP A 13 4.19 1.35 12.20
C ASP A 13 3.39 2.58 11.71
N ASP A 14 4.08 3.56 11.13
CA ASP A 14 3.50 4.82 10.63
C ASP A 14 3.13 4.77 9.13
N GLY A 15 3.42 3.68 8.41
CA GLY A 15 3.14 3.61 6.98
C GLY A 15 3.80 2.46 6.23
N PHE A 16 4.36 2.78 5.07
CA PHE A 16 4.98 1.80 4.17
C PHE A 16 6.27 2.37 3.61
N GLU A 17 7.26 1.53 3.39
CA GLU A 17 8.49 1.91 2.68
C GLU A 17 8.63 1.07 1.41
N HIS A 18 8.98 1.73 0.32
CA HIS A 18 9.30 1.10 -0.96
C HIS A 18 10.51 1.81 -1.59
N ASP A 19 11.54 1.04 -1.94
CA ASP A 19 12.76 1.56 -2.59
C ASP A 19 13.42 2.72 -1.81
N GLY A 20 13.44 2.61 -0.47
CA GLY A 20 13.98 3.65 0.43
C GLY A 20 13.12 4.91 0.55
N ARG A 21 11.90 4.92 -0.02
CA ARG A 21 10.93 6.01 0.13
C ARG A 21 9.79 5.61 1.04
N HIS A 22 9.45 6.51 1.95
CA HIS A 22 8.29 6.38 2.83
C HIS A 22 6.99 6.80 2.11
N TYR A 23 5.94 6.03 2.33
CA TYR A 23 4.61 6.21 1.75
C TYR A 23 3.54 5.99 2.82
N THR A 24 2.49 6.80 2.79
CA THR A 24 1.37 6.71 3.73
C THR A 24 0.30 5.71 3.29
N SER A 25 0.39 5.15 2.07
CA SER A 25 -0.57 4.15 1.59
C SER A 25 -0.03 3.27 0.46
N LEU A 26 -0.53 2.03 0.39
CA LEU A 26 -0.25 1.09 -0.70
C LEU A 26 -0.69 1.61 -2.07
N SER A 27 -1.76 2.40 -2.16
CA SER A 27 -2.20 2.97 -3.44
C SER A 27 -1.18 3.97 -3.99
N GLN A 28 -0.47 4.70 -3.11
CA GLN A 28 0.62 5.59 -3.51
C GLN A 28 1.79 4.80 -4.12
N ILE A 29 2.15 3.67 -3.51
CA ILE A 29 3.20 2.78 -4.02
C ILE A 29 2.76 2.18 -5.36
N ALA A 30 1.53 1.68 -5.46
CA ALA A 30 1.00 1.13 -6.71
C ALA A 30 1.03 2.16 -7.85
N ARG A 31 0.71 3.43 -7.57
CA ARG A 31 0.83 4.53 -8.53
C ARG A 31 2.28 4.85 -8.88
N ALA A 32 3.20 4.81 -7.92
CA ALA A 32 4.62 5.03 -8.16
C ALA A 32 5.21 3.93 -9.07
N ILE A 33 4.75 2.68 -8.91
CA ILE A 33 5.19 1.54 -9.72
C ILE A 33 4.56 1.54 -11.12
N THR A 34 3.26 1.78 -11.22
CA THR A 34 2.50 1.60 -12.48
C THR A 34 2.28 2.89 -13.27
N GLY A 35 2.50 4.07 -12.66
CA GLY A 35 2.11 5.37 -13.22
C GLY A 35 0.58 5.61 -13.25
N ALA A 36 -0.23 4.59 -12.92
CA ALA A 36 -1.69 4.65 -13.00
C ALA A 36 -2.32 4.55 -11.61
N HIS A 37 -3.56 5.03 -11.49
CA HIS A 37 -4.30 4.93 -10.24
C HIS A 37 -4.87 3.52 -10.05
N TRP A 38 -4.22 2.73 -9.19
CA TRP A 38 -4.68 1.41 -8.79
C TRP A 38 -5.05 1.38 -7.30
N SER A 39 -6.04 0.56 -6.95
CA SER A 39 -6.29 0.20 -5.55
C SER A 39 -5.10 -0.59 -5.03
N GLY A 40 -4.36 -0.03 -4.07
CA GLY A 40 -3.16 -0.65 -3.49
C GLY A 40 -3.34 -2.13 -3.13
N PRO A 41 -4.35 -2.50 -2.31
CA PRO A 41 -4.58 -3.90 -1.96
C PRO A 41 -4.81 -4.82 -3.16
N ARG A 42 -5.51 -4.32 -4.20
CA ARG A 42 -5.76 -5.09 -5.43
C ARG A 42 -4.47 -5.28 -6.23
N PHE A 43 -3.64 -4.24 -6.31
CA PHE A 43 -2.35 -4.30 -7.00
C PHE A 43 -1.38 -5.27 -6.33
N PHE A 44 -1.30 -5.25 -4.99
CA PHE A 44 -0.44 -6.15 -4.22
C PHE A 44 -1.04 -7.55 -3.97
N GLY A 45 -2.19 -7.88 -4.58
CA GLY A 45 -2.86 -9.18 -4.36
C GLY A 45 -3.30 -9.43 -2.92
N LEU A 46 -3.33 -8.37 -2.09
CA LEU A 46 -3.77 -8.45 -0.70
C LEU A 46 -5.29 -8.59 -0.69
N LYS A 47 -5.77 -9.82 -0.45
CA LYS A 47 -7.17 -10.04 -0.11
C LYS A 47 -7.50 -9.15 1.09
N LYS A 48 -8.61 -8.41 1.03
CA LYS A 48 -9.11 -7.62 2.17
C LYS A 48 -9.26 -8.57 3.37
N ARG A 49 -8.26 -8.65 4.25
CA ARG A 49 -8.53 -9.01 5.65
C ARG A 49 -9.51 -7.94 6.12
N LYS A 50 -10.63 -8.37 6.72
CA LYS A 50 -11.56 -7.46 7.41
C LYS A 50 -10.68 -6.50 8.19
N ALA A 51 -10.72 -5.21 7.83
CA ALA A 51 -9.94 -4.23 8.54
C ALA A 51 -10.26 -4.41 10.02
N PRO A 52 -9.26 -4.50 10.92
CA PRO A 52 -9.56 -4.31 12.33
C PRO A 52 -10.36 -3.00 12.41
N PRO A 53 -11.44 -2.96 13.22
CA PRO A 53 -12.36 -1.83 13.23
C PRO A 53 -11.54 -0.56 13.31
N LYS A 54 -11.79 0.38 12.38
CA LYS A 54 -11.13 1.68 12.41
C LYS A 54 -11.34 2.21 13.81
N ARG A 55 -10.27 2.26 14.62
CA ARG A 55 -10.31 2.94 15.91
C ARG A 55 -10.73 4.36 15.57
N GLY A 56 -11.96 4.70 15.92
CA GLY A 56 -12.58 5.96 15.56
C GLY A 56 -11.66 7.09 15.96
N LYS A 57 -11.64 8.14 15.15
CA LYS A 57 -11.13 9.44 15.60
C LYS A 57 -11.85 9.76 16.91
N ALA A 58 -11.13 9.73 18.01
CA ALA A 58 -11.58 10.30 19.26
C ALA A 58 -11.38 11.82 19.17
N ASN A 59 -12.42 12.53 19.61
CA ASN A 59 -12.47 13.90 20.12
C ASN A 59 -12.53 15.05 19.12
N GLY A 60 -13.75 15.60 19.04
CA GLY A 60 -14.11 17.00 18.85
C GLY A 60 -15.45 17.20 19.53
#